data_AF-A0A9W7EYU6-F1
#
_entry.id   AF-A0A9W7EYU6-F1
#
_cell.length_a   1.000
_cell.length_b   1.000
_cell.length_c   1.000
_cell.angle_alpha   90.00
_cell.angle_beta   90.00
_cell.angle_gamma   90.00
#
_symmetry.space_group_name_H-M   'P 1'
#
loop_
_entity.id
_entity.type
_entity.pdbx_description
1 polymer ?
#
loop_
_entity_poly.entity_id
_entity_poly.type
_entity_poly.pdbx_seq_one_letter_code
_entity_poly.pdbx_strand_id
1 'polypeptide(L)'
;MPRLSSPCSVCQRTNLNYSRKEADVDLERPRVCRSCQTSNTKSIHSSSSLIVPPPPPSSTLNKIKHPKNFGYLEYIDHLFSLECFHEIVGLKVFPTAKDMTESYGVIKAYMNLAKSWEGEKKGRVKCLVVGDGSTSRTGVLCCYLMKGWECCSIDPQLSEEWVGRREDVRGLVGFKGTFEEFMEEEDWGEYLGEGGGDELVILMVHSHARLTGETGVHRVRARLNYPRTTVVALPCCPGFRPTRDLGRKPDFDYDDYNIFSDKRHVGVWTWEAGGGGGKEVVVLCGEVGEGG
;
A
#
# COMPACT_ATOMS: atom_id res chain seq x y z
N MET A 1 -9.83 17.54 -43.30
CA MET A 1 -9.46 16.11 -43.36
C MET A 1 -9.51 15.69 -44.82
N PRO A 2 -8.54 14.91 -45.32
CA PRO A 2 -8.55 14.47 -46.71
C PRO A 2 -9.79 13.59 -46.94
N ARG A 3 -10.64 13.98 -47.90
CA ARG A 3 -11.69 13.13 -48.44
C ARG A 3 -11.04 12.30 -49.54
N LEU A 4 -11.04 10.99 -49.37
CA LEU A 4 -10.51 10.07 -50.36
C LEU A 4 -11.67 9.46 -51.14
N SER A 5 -11.46 9.29 -52.44
CA SER A 5 -12.45 8.67 -53.34
C SER A 5 -12.55 7.15 -53.16
N SER A 6 -11.59 6.52 -52.47
CA SER A 6 -11.58 5.08 -52.24
C SER A 6 -12.75 4.64 -51.34
N PRO A 7 -13.44 3.53 -51.69
CA PRO A 7 -14.54 3.00 -50.89
C PRO A 7 -14.02 2.37 -49.60
N CYS A 8 -14.82 2.47 -48.53
CA CYS A 8 -14.54 1.79 -47.27
C CYS A 8 -14.70 0.27 -47.44
N SER A 9 -13.73 -0.51 -46.99
CA SER A 9 -13.76 -1.98 -47.11
C SER A 9 -14.91 -2.64 -46.33
N VAL A 10 -15.48 -1.96 -45.34
CA VAL A 10 -16.58 -2.46 -44.51
C VAL A 10 -17.95 -2.05 -45.04
N CYS A 11 -18.18 -0.76 -45.30
CA CYS A 11 -19.50 -0.26 -45.72
C CYS A 11 -19.63 0.04 -47.22
N GLN A 12 -18.56 -0.10 -47.99
CA GLN A 12 -18.50 0.13 -49.44
C GLN A 12 -18.89 1.54 -49.93
N ARG A 13 -19.10 2.51 -49.02
CA ARG A 13 -19.40 3.90 -49.37
C ARG A 13 -18.13 4.68 -49.72
N THR A 14 -18.23 5.62 -50.66
CA THR A 14 -17.16 6.53 -51.11
C THR A 14 -17.30 7.92 -50.46
N ASN A 15 -16.29 8.79 -50.62
CA ASN A 15 -16.27 10.16 -50.09
C ASN A 15 -16.38 10.27 -48.56
N LEU A 16 -15.78 9.33 -47.85
CA LEU A 16 -15.84 9.25 -46.39
C LEU A 16 -14.64 9.92 -45.72
N ASN A 17 -14.81 10.24 -44.44
CA ASN A 17 -13.73 10.71 -43.59
C ASN A 17 -12.90 9.51 -43.09
N TYR A 18 -11.62 9.49 -43.46
CA TYR A 18 -10.63 8.54 -42.95
C TYR A 18 -9.76 9.19 -41.88
N SER A 19 -9.13 8.38 -41.03
CA SER A 19 -8.15 8.90 -40.07
C SER A 19 -6.92 9.46 -40.80
N ARG A 20 -6.18 10.41 -40.19
CA ARG A 20 -4.93 10.91 -40.79
C ARG A 20 -3.93 9.77 -41.05
N LYS A 21 -3.85 8.80 -40.13
CA LYS A 21 -3.03 7.60 -40.30
C LYS A 21 -3.43 6.78 -41.52
N GLU A 22 -4.73 6.62 -41.80
CA GLU A 22 -5.18 5.88 -42.98
C GLU A 22 -5.10 6.69 -44.27
N ALA A 23 -4.96 8.01 -44.21
CA ALA A 23 -4.75 8.82 -45.39
C ALA A 23 -3.36 8.59 -46.00
N ASP A 24 -2.36 8.41 -45.14
CA ASP A 24 -0.92 8.31 -45.47
C ASP A 24 -0.42 6.87 -45.68
N VAL A 25 -1.27 5.85 -45.52
CA VAL A 25 -0.87 4.43 -45.68
C VAL A 25 -0.99 3.99 -47.15
N ASP A 26 -0.04 3.16 -47.57
CA ASP A 26 0.02 2.49 -48.89
C ASP A 26 -1.34 2.03 -49.40
N LEU A 27 -1.56 2.20 -50.71
CA LEU A 27 -2.82 1.91 -51.41
C LEU A 27 -3.23 0.44 -51.34
N GLU A 28 -2.35 -0.46 -50.93
CA GLU A 28 -2.61 -1.91 -50.89
C GLU A 28 -3.43 -2.36 -49.69
N ARG A 29 -3.54 -1.56 -48.61
CA ARG A 29 -4.33 -1.93 -47.44
C ARG A 29 -5.80 -1.52 -47.58
N PRO A 30 -6.77 -2.42 -47.30
CA PRO A 30 -8.19 -2.07 -47.27
C PRO A 30 -8.46 -0.98 -46.22
N ARG A 31 -8.95 0.19 -46.66
CA ARG A 31 -9.19 1.34 -45.76
C ARG A 31 -10.56 1.22 -45.09
N VAL A 32 -10.64 1.51 -43.78
CA VAL A 32 -11.89 1.47 -43.02
C VAL A 32 -12.29 2.88 -42.62
N CYS A 33 -13.50 3.32 -42.97
CA CYS A 33 -13.93 4.67 -42.59
C CYS A 33 -14.11 4.82 -41.07
N ARG A 34 -14.00 6.06 -40.58
CA ARG A 34 -14.08 6.36 -39.15
C ARG A 34 -15.40 5.91 -38.50
N SER A 35 -16.50 5.98 -39.23
CA SER A 35 -17.82 5.52 -38.76
C SER A 35 -17.85 4.01 -38.55
N CYS A 36 -17.29 3.22 -39.48
CA CYS A 36 -17.17 1.77 -39.34
C CYS A 36 -16.17 1.37 -38.26
N GLN A 37 -15.05 2.09 -38.11
CA GLN A 37 -14.13 1.87 -36.98
C GLN A 37 -14.85 2.03 -35.65
N THR A 38 -15.59 3.14 -35.48
CA THR A 38 -16.30 3.45 -34.23
C THR A 38 -17.44 2.46 -33.97
N SER A 39 -18.13 2.03 -35.02
CA SER A 39 -19.21 1.04 -34.92
C SER A 39 -18.67 -0.34 -34.53
N ASN A 40 -17.51 -0.73 -35.05
CA ASN A 40 -16.85 -2.00 -34.69
C ASN A 40 -16.35 -1.99 -33.24
N THR A 41 -15.81 -0.85 -32.76
CA THR A 41 -15.46 -0.71 -31.34
C THR A 41 -16.70 -0.82 -30.44
N LYS A 42 -17.83 -0.22 -30.84
CA LYS A 42 -19.09 -0.30 -30.09
C LYS A 42 -19.68 -1.72 -30.08
N SER A 43 -19.60 -2.47 -31.19
CA SER A 43 -20.10 -3.85 -31.21
C SER A 43 -19.24 -4.80 -30.38
N ILE A 44 -17.92 -4.58 -30.30
CA ILE A 44 -17.03 -5.32 -29.41
C ILE A 44 -17.41 -5.10 -27.93
N HIS A 45 -17.84 -3.89 -27.57
CA HIS A 45 -18.24 -3.57 -26.20
C HIS A 45 -19.69 -3.93 -25.86
N SER A 46 -20.59 -4.12 -26.84
CA SER A 46 -22.00 -4.47 -26.54
C SER A 46 -22.27 -5.97 -26.45
N SER A 47 -21.33 -6.83 -26.85
CA SER A 47 -21.47 -8.30 -26.76
C SER A 47 -20.58 -8.96 -25.71
N SER A 48 -19.81 -8.19 -24.93
CA SER A 48 -19.15 -8.74 -23.75
C SER A 48 -20.12 -8.67 -22.57
N SER A 49 -20.99 -9.67 -22.44
CA SER A 49 -21.23 -10.20 -21.10
C SER A 49 -19.84 -10.42 -20.51
N LEU A 50 -19.47 -9.62 -19.51
CA LEU A 50 -18.22 -9.80 -18.78
C LEU A 50 -18.27 -11.24 -18.26
N ILE A 51 -17.59 -12.15 -18.98
CA ILE A 51 -17.27 -13.46 -18.45
C ILE A 51 -16.23 -13.11 -17.39
N VAL A 52 -16.71 -12.82 -16.18
CA VAL A 52 -15.89 -12.89 -14.99
C VAL A 52 -15.63 -14.38 -14.86
N PRO A 53 -14.41 -14.86 -15.17
CA PRO A 53 -14.13 -16.27 -14.97
C PRO A 53 -14.41 -16.57 -13.50
N PRO A 54 -15.07 -17.69 -13.19
CA PRO A 54 -15.25 -18.08 -11.80
C PRO A 54 -13.88 -18.09 -11.11
N PRO A 55 -13.80 -17.65 -9.84
CA PRO A 55 -12.54 -17.67 -9.12
C PRO A 55 -11.96 -19.09 -9.20
N PRO A 56 -10.65 -19.23 -9.48
CA PRO A 56 -10.04 -20.54 -9.61
C PRO A 56 -10.21 -21.32 -8.29
N PRO A 57 -10.43 -22.65 -8.34
CA PRO A 57 -10.57 -23.46 -7.14
C PRO A 57 -9.32 -23.31 -6.26
N SER A 58 -9.54 -23.30 -4.93
CA SER A 58 -8.55 -22.97 -3.90
C SER A 58 -7.22 -23.75 -4.03
N SER A 59 -7.27 -24.98 -4.54
CA SER A 59 -6.09 -25.83 -4.80
C SER A 59 -5.16 -25.33 -5.91
N THR A 60 -5.58 -24.37 -6.73
CA THR A 60 -4.81 -23.76 -7.83
C THR A 60 -4.28 -22.37 -7.54
N LEU A 61 -4.76 -21.69 -6.49
CA LEU A 61 -4.36 -20.31 -6.14
C LEU A 61 -2.85 -20.19 -5.92
N ASN A 62 -2.22 -21.20 -5.33
CA ASN A 62 -0.78 -21.19 -5.05
C ASN A 62 0.13 -21.30 -6.30
N LYS A 63 -0.43 -21.49 -7.50
CA LYS A 63 0.32 -21.59 -8.77
C LYS A 63 -0.01 -20.52 -9.79
N ILE A 64 -0.99 -19.66 -9.53
CA ILE A 64 -1.39 -18.60 -10.45
C ILE A 64 -0.50 -17.39 -10.19
N LYS A 65 0.36 -17.05 -11.16
CA LYS A 65 0.99 -15.72 -11.18
C LYS A 65 -0.12 -14.70 -11.37
N HIS A 66 -0.60 -14.10 -10.28
CA HIS A 66 -1.58 -13.04 -10.35
C HIS A 66 -1.01 -11.87 -11.16
N PRO A 67 -1.78 -11.28 -12.10
CA PRO A 67 -1.35 -10.09 -12.80
C PRO A 67 -1.07 -8.97 -11.79
N LYS A 68 -0.13 -8.07 -12.12
CA LYS A 68 0.09 -6.85 -11.32
C LYS A 68 -1.23 -6.09 -11.21
N ASN A 69 -1.54 -5.54 -10.02
CA ASN A 69 -2.81 -4.88 -9.71
C ASN A 69 -4.05 -5.79 -9.70
N PHE A 70 -3.92 -7.03 -9.24
CA PHE A 70 -5.05 -7.94 -9.00
C PHE A 70 -5.31 -8.12 -7.50
N GLY A 71 -6.55 -7.90 -7.09
CA GLY A 71 -7.02 -8.09 -5.72
C GLY A 71 -8.49 -7.69 -5.53
N TYR A 72 -8.97 -7.83 -4.30
CA TYR A 72 -10.27 -7.31 -3.88
C TYR A 72 -10.19 -5.79 -3.66
N LEU A 73 -11.29 -5.08 -3.92
CA LEU A 73 -11.31 -3.61 -3.92
C LEU A 73 -11.53 -2.98 -2.55
N GLU A 74 -11.61 -3.78 -1.46
CA GLU A 74 -12.06 -3.32 -0.14
C GLU A 74 -11.26 -2.12 0.37
N TYR A 75 -9.93 -2.11 0.19
CA TYR A 75 -9.07 -1.01 0.63
C TYR A 75 -9.30 0.27 -0.17
N ILE A 76 -9.58 0.14 -1.46
CA ILE A 76 -9.88 1.28 -2.34
C ILE A 76 -11.26 1.82 -2.01
N ASP A 77 -12.26 0.94 -1.90
CA ASP A 77 -13.64 1.29 -1.57
C ASP A 77 -13.72 1.99 -0.21
N HIS A 78 -13.01 1.47 0.79
CA HIS A 78 -12.95 2.10 2.10
C HIS A 78 -12.24 3.47 2.03
N LEU A 79 -11.14 3.60 1.30
CA LEU A 79 -10.46 4.89 1.15
C LEU A 79 -11.37 5.93 0.47
N PHE A 80 -12.12 5.52 -0.56
CA PHE A 80 -13.08 6.40 -1.25
C PHE A 80 -14.24 6.84 -0.35
N SER A 81 -14.56 6.04 0.67
CA SER A 81 -15.61 6.37 1.65
C SER A 81 -15.16 7.36 2.72
N LEU A 82 -13.86 7.65 2.84
CA LEU A 82 -13.35 8.59 3.84
C LEU A 82 -13.73 10.03 3.47
N GLU A 83 -14.22 10.79 4.46
CA GLU A 83 -14.49 12.23 4.28
C GLU A 83 -13.22 13.01 3.86
N CYS A 84 -12.08 12.61 4.41
CA CYS A 84 -10.76 13.18 4.12
C CYS A 84 -10.11 12.64 2.82
N PHE A 85 -10.81 11.81 2.04
CA PHE A 85 -10.26 11.22 0.81
C PHE A 85 -9.73 12.29 -0.15
N HIS A 86 -10.47 13.39 -0.31
CA HIS A 86 -10.11 14.49 -1.19
C HIS A 86 -8.77 15.16 -0.78
N GLU A 87 -8.49 15.23 0.53
CA GLU A 87 -7.23 15.77 1.06
C GLU A 87 -6.07 14.82 0.74
N ILE A 88 -6.24 13.51 1.01
CA ILE A 88 -5.23 12.48 0.71
C ILE A 88 -4.87 12.47 -0.78
N VAL A 89 -5.86 12.55 -1.66
CA VAL A 89 -5.63 12.63 -3.12
C VAL A 89 -4.97 13.95 -3.50
N GLY A 90 -5.36 15.06 -2.87
CA GLY A 90 -4.78 16.39 -3.06
C GLY A 90 -3.28 16.44 -2.78
N LEU A 91 -2.81 15.67 -1.78
CA LEU A 91 -1.40 15.54 -1.43
C LEU A 91 -0.56 14.78 -2.47
N LYS A 92 -1.20 14.03 -3.39
CA LYS A 92 -0.55 13.25 -4.46
C LYS A 92 0.57 12.33 -3.96
N VAL A 93 0.41 11.78 -2.76
CA VAL A 93 1.43 10.94 -2.11
C VAL A 93 1.57 9.57 -2.77
N PHE A 94 0.48 9.02 -3.30
CA PHE A 94 0.46 7.69 -3.92
C PHE A 94 0.62 7.78 -5.44
N PRO A 95 1.70 7.23 -6.02
CA PRO A 95 1.86 7.22 -7.47
C PRO A 95 0.98 6.15 -8.14
N THR A 96 0.66 5.06 -7.44
CA THR A 96 -0.19 3.98 -7.96
C THR A 96 -1.13 3.40 -6.91
N ALA A 97 -2.18 2.69 -7.37
CA ALA A 97 -3.07 1.94 -6.50
C ALA A 97 -2.34 0.83 -5.73
N LYS A 98 -1.28 0.26 -6.29
CA LYS A 98 -0.43 -0.72 -5.59
C LYS A 98 0.12 -0.12 -4.31
N ASP A 99 0.83 1.01 -4.40
CA ASP A 99 1.48 1.64 -3.23
C ASP A 99 0.45 2.00 -2.15
N MET A 100 -0.72 2.49 -2.57
CA MET A 100 -1.83 2.81 -1.68
C MET A 100 -2.36 1.57 -0.94
N THR A 101 -2.61 0.48 -1.66
CA THR A 101 -3.11 -0.77 -1.05
C THR A 101 -2.06 -1.46 -0.18
N GLU A 102 -0.77 -1.37 -0.52
CA GLU A 102 0.34 -1.89 0.30
C GLU A 102 0.44 -1.14 1.64
N SER A 103 0.39 0.20 1.61
CA SER A 103 0.32 1.02 2.82
C SER A 103 -0.94 0.73 3.64
N TYR A 104 -2.10 0.63 2.98
CA TYR A 104 -3.35 0.33 3.66
C TYR A 104 -3.32 -1.05 4.33
N GLY A 105 -2.81 -2.06 3.64
CA GLY A 105 -2.74 -3.43 4.16
C GLY A 105 -1.93 -3.56 5.44
N VAL A 106 -0.76 -2.91 5.53
CA VAL A 106 0.02 -2.94 6.78
C VAL A 106 -0.68 -2.19 7.93
N ILE A 107 -1.36 -1.09 7.64
CA ILE A 107 -2.14 -0.35 8.65
C ILE A 107 -3.33 -1.19 9.11
N LYS A 108 -4.03 -1.85 8.17
CA LYS A 108 -5.15 -2.73 8.45
C LYS A 108 -4.75 -3.93 9.30
N ALA A 109 -3.57 -4.52 9.04
CA ALA A 109 -3.03 -5.60 9.84
C ALA A 109 -2.87 -5.18 11.31
N TYR A 110 -2.30 -3.98 11.53
CA TYR A 110 -2.23 -3.39 12.85
C TYR A 110 -3.63 -3.13 13.44
N MET A 111 -4.55 -2.52 12.70
CA MET A 111 -5.90 -2.23 13.18
C MET A 111 -6.64 -3.49 13.64
N ASN A 112 -6.49 -4.60 12.92
CA ASN A 112 -7.10 -5.87 13.28
C ASN A 112 -6.49 -6.45 14.56
N LEU A 113 -5.17 -6.35 14.72
CA LEU A 113 -4.49 -6.72 15.96
C LEU A 113 -4.98 -5.86 17.12
N ALA A 114 -5.03 -4.54 16.96
CA ALA A 114 -5.44 -3.61 18.02
C ALA A 114 -6.89 -3.82 18.49
N LYS A 115 -7.79 -4.31 17.62
CA LYS A 115 -9.16 -4.72 18.02
C LYS A 115 -9.15 -5.89 19.01
N SER A 116 -8.18 -6.79 18.90
CA SER A 116 -8.06 -7.91 19.85
C SER A 116 -7.67 -7.46 21.27
N TRP A 117 -7.22 -6.21 21.41
CA TRP A 117 -6.90 -5.58 22.70
C TRP A 117 -8.02 -4.66 23.21
N GLU A 118 -9.24 -4.78 22.67
CA GLU A 118 -10.40 -4.04 23.14
C GLU A 118 -10.62 -4.23 24.65
N GLY A 119 -10.65 -3.11 25.38
CA GLY A 119 -10.76 -3.07 26.85
C GLY A 119 -9.53 -2.48 27.55
N GLU A 120 -8.39 -2.42 26.87
CA GLU A 120 -7.22 -1.71 27.36
C GLU A 120 -7.32 -0.20 27.09
N LYS A 121 -6.71 0.62 27.96
CA LYS A 121 -6.67 2.07 27.74
C LYS A 121 -5.84 2.36 26.48
N LYS A 122 -6.48 2.91 25.44
CA LYS A 122 -5.79 3.41 24.26
C LYS A 122 -4.82 4.50 24.68
N GLY A 123 -3.54 4.17 24.60
CA GLY A 123 -2.46 5.08 24.91
C GLY A 123 -2.01 5.91 23.72
N ARG A 124 -0.95 6.70 23.91
CA ARG A 124 -0.30 7.45 22.82
C ARG A 124 0.51 6.48 21.95
N VAL A 125 0.20 6.46 20.66
CA VAL A 125 0.89 5.59 19.69
C VAL A 125 1.93 6.38 18.93
N LYS A 126 3.17 5.90 19.00
CA LYS A 126 4.29 6.37 18.19
C LYS A 126 4.49 5.41 17.02
N CYS A 127 4.57 5.93 15.81
CA CYS A 127 4.65 5.13 14.60
C CYS A 127 5.90 5.47 13.80
N LEU A 128 6.80 4.50 13.61
CA LEU A 128 7.94 4.60 12.70
C LEU A 128 7.56 3.96 11.37
N VAL A 129 7.60 4.74 10.30
CA VAL A 129 7.33 4.25 8.94
C VAL A 129 8.66 4.21 8.20
N VAL A 130 9.24 3.03 8.11
CA VAL A 130 10.61 2.85 7.57
C VAL A 130 10.53 2.42 6.11
N GLY A 131 11.22 3.15 5.24
CA GLY A 131 11.21 2.89 3.80
C GLY A 131 9.92 3.37 3.13
N ASP A 132 9.47 4.59 3.45
CA ASP A 132 8.20 5.14 2.97
C ASP A 132 8.26 5.64 1.50
N GLY A 133 9.48 5.80 0.98
CA GLY A 133 9.79 6.31 -0.35
C GLY A 133 9.93 7.83 -0.42
N SER A 134 9.91 8.36 -1.65
CA SER A 134 10.15 9.79 -1.90
C SER A 134 9.03 10.73 -1.44
N THR A 135 7.84 10.17 -1.24
CA THR A 135 6.67 10.81 -0.65
C THR A 135 6.33 10.03 0.61
N SER A 136 5.89 10.69 1.69
CA SER A 136 5.51 9.97 2.92
C SER A 136 4.15 9.26 2.75
N ARG A 137 4.14 8.15 2.01
CA ARG A 137 2.92 7.44 1.59
C ARG A 137 2.15 6.86 2.77
N THR A 138 2.80 5.94 3.47
CA THR A 138 2.23 5.20 4.59
C THR A 138 2.14 6.10 5.81
N GLY A 139 3.11 7.00 6.02
CA GLY A 139 3.06 7.99 7.10
C GLY A 139 1.84 8.89 7.01
N VAL A 140 1.57 9.48 5.84
CA VAL A 140 0.35 10.27 5.60
C VAL A 140 -0.89 9.45 5.86
N LEU A 141 -0.99 8.24 5.29
CA LEU A 141 -2.18 7.41 5.44
C LEU A 141 -2.42 7.01 6.91
N CYS A 142 -1.36 6.77 7.68
CA CYS A 142 -1.47 6.54 9.13
C CYS A 142 -2.11 7.74 9.83
N CYS A 143 -1.63 8.96 9.58
CA CYS A 143 -2.17 10.15 10.24
C CYS A 143 -3.66 10.40 9.92
N TYR A 144 -4.10 10.09 8.70
CA TYR A 144 -5.51 10.22 8.32
C TYR A 144 -6.41 9.11 8.89
N LEU A 145 -5.91 7.86 8.94
CA LEU A 145 -6.69 6.72 9.44
C LEU A 145 -6.68 6.60 10.97
N MET A 146 -5.59 7.02 11.61
CA MET A 146 -5.29 6.76 13.02
C MET A 146 -5.22 8.07 13.81
N LYS A 147 -6.38 8.50 14.33
CA LYS A 147 -6.49 9.74 15.10
C LYS A 147 -5.54 9.75 16.31
N GLY A 148 -4.72 10.79 16.40
CA GLY A 148 -3.82 11.02 17.53
C GLY A 148 -2.49 10.27 17.47
N TRP A 149 -2.17 9.64 16.34
CA TRP A 149 -0.86 9.01 16.14
C TRP A 149 0.23 10.03 15.86
N GLU A 150 1.42 9.76 16.38
CA GLU A 150 2.65 10.49 16.10
C GLU A 150 3.50 9.65 15.15
N CYS A 151 3.51 10.02 13.87
CA CYS A 151 4.17 9.26 12.81
C CYS A 151 5.49 9.94 12.39
N CYS A 152 6.56 9.16 12.35
CA CYS A 152 7.82 9.55 11.73
C CYS A 152 8.04 8.72 10.45
N SER A 153 8.10 9.39 9.30
CA SER A 153 8.43 8.79 8.00
C SER A 153 9.93 8.85 7.75
N ILE A 154 10.56 7.70 7.57
CA ILE A 154 12.02 7.56 7.50
C ILE A 154 12.38 6.95 6.16
N ASP A 155 13.02 7.73 5.27
CA ASP A 155 13.53 7.23 4.01
C ASP A 155 14.68 8.11 3.45
N PRO A 156 15.79 7.55 2.94
CA PRO A 156 16.86 8.34 2.33
C PRO A 156 16.43 9.04 1.03
N GLN A 157 15.37 8.56 0.38
CA GLN A 157 14.81 9.14 -0.84
C GLN A 157 13.73 10.17 -0.58
N LEU A 158 13.38 10.44 0.69
CA LEU A 158 12.34 11.40 1.04
C LEU A 158 12.64 12.77 0.42
N SER A 159 11.64 13.35 -0.26
CA SER A 159 11.81 14.65 -0.92
C SER A 159 11.82 15.77 0.13
N GLU A 160 12.51 16.88 -0.14
CA GLU A 160 12.70 17.98 0.83
C GLU A 160 11.38 18.53 1.41
N GLU A 161 10.33 18.60 0.58
CA GLU A 161 8.98 19.02 0.99
C GLU A 161 8.31 18.11 2.02
N TRP A 162 8.82 16.89 2.19
CA TRP A 162 8.33 15.91 3.15
C TRP A 162 9.22 15.82 4.40
N VAL A 163 10.32 16.57 4.48
CA VAL A 163 11.21 16.60 5.65
C VAL A 163 10.67 17.55 6.72
N GLY A 164 10.77 17.14 7.98
CA GLY A 164 10.27 17.91 9.12
C GLY A 164 8.75 17.82 9.28
N ARG A 165 8.20 18.74 10.08
CA ARG A 165 6.76 18.81 10.38
C ARG A 165 6.00 19.47 9.25
N ARG A 166 4.81 18.94 8.96
CA ARG A 166 3.89 19.51 7.99
C ARG A 166 2.59 19.98 8.64
N GLU A 167 2.12 21.15 8.22
CA GLU A 167 0.87 21.73 8.73
C GLU A 167 -0.37 21.04 8.13
N ASP A 168 -0.27 20.57 6.89
CA ASP A 168 -1.34 19.92 6.13
C ASP A 168 -1.51 18.43 6.45
N VAL A 169 -0.60 17.86 7.25
CA VAL A 169 -0.68 16.47 7.75
C VAL A 169 -0.30 16.43 9.22
N ARG A 170 -1.30 16.69 10.07
CA ARG A 170 -1.10 16.72 11.53
C ARG A 170 -0.59 15.37 12.05
N GLY A 171 0.48 15.44 12.85
CA GLY A 171 1.06 14.26 13.50
C GLY A 171 2.13 13.56 12.66
N LEU A 172 2.43 14.05 11.45
CA LEU A 172 3.51 13.55 10.62
C LEU A 172 4.78 14.41 10.77
N VAL A 173 5.92 13.73 10.92
CA VAL A 173 7.27 14.30 10.77
C VAL A 173 8.04 13.43 9.77
N GLY A 174 8.74 14.04 8.82
CA GLY A 174 9.63 13.31 7.93
C GLY A 174 11.09 13.43 8.33
N PHE A 175 11.81 12.31 8.27
CA PHE A 175 13.25 12.23 8.40
C PHE A 175 13.86 11.70 7.10
N LYS A 176 14.70 12.51 6.47
CA LYS A 176 15.44 12.11 5.27
C LYS A 176 16.76 11.48 5.67
N GLY A 177 16.78 10.16 5.65
CA GLY A 177 17.96 9.37 5.97
C GLY A 177 17.61 7.90 6.06
N THR A 178 18.65 7.09 6.21
CA THR A 178 18.53 5.67 6.53
C THR A 178 17.97 5.47 7.93
N PHE A 179 17.50 4.24 8.21
CA PHE A 179 17.02 3.93 9.55
C PHE A 179 18.16 3.91 10.57
N GLU A 180 19.36 3.53 10.13
CA GLU A 180 20.60 3.60 10.89
C GLU A 180 20.91 5.04 11.32
N GLU A 181 20.87 6.01 10.40
CA GLU A 181 21.07 7.43 10.72
C GLU A 181 19.99 7.95 11.67
N PHE A 182 18.72 7.57 11.47
CA PHE A 182 17.65 7.94 12.41
C PHE A 182 17.89 7.38 13.83
N MET A 183 18.47 6.18 13.92
CA MET A 183 18.88 5.60 15.19
C MET A 183 20.10 6.32 15.80
N GLU A 184 20.82 7.17 15.09
CA GLU A 184 21.90 7.98 15.68
C GLU A 184 21.39 9.31 16.26
N GLU A 185 20.17 9.75 15.89
CA GLU A 185 19.54 10.96 16.43
C GLU A 185 19.36 10.89 17.95
N GLU A 186 19.79 11.95 18.65
CA GLU A 186 19.74 12.05 20.11
C GLU A 186 18.34 12.37 20.62
N ASP A 187 17.61 13.28 19.94
CA ASP A 187 16.30 13.75 20.37
C ASP A 187 15.17 13.21 19.48
N TRP A 188 14.62 12.07 19.88
CA TRP A 188 13.44 11.49 19.23
C TRP A 188 12.15 12.30 19.48
N GLY A 189 12.16 13.26 20.42
CA GLY A 189 11.04 14.15 20.69
C GLY A 189 10.70 15.05 19.51
N GLU A 190 11.72 15.46 18.73
CA GLU A 190 11.52 16.24 17.51
C GLU A 190 10.62 15.50 16.50
N TYR A 191 10.80 14.18 16.38
CA TYR A 191 10.15 13.33 15.39
C TYR A 191 8.88 12.63 15.88
N LEU A 192 8.83 12.27 17.16
CA LEU A 192 7.76 11.47 17.75
C LEU A 192 7.09 12.15 18.94
N GLY A 193 7.28 13.46 19.12
CA GLY A 193 6.71 14.20 20.25
C GLY A 193 7.33 13.85 21.60
N GLU A 194 7.11 14.71 22.58
CA GLU A 194 7.69 14.55 23.92
C GLU A 194 7.03 13.42 24.74
N GLY A 195 7.88 12.72 25.50
CA GLY A 195 7.48 11.66 26.44
C GLY A 195 7.43 10.25 25.82
N GLY A 196 7.39 9.23 26.67
CA GLY A 196 7.20 7.84 26.23
C GLY A 196 5.81 7.64 25.62
N GLY A 197 5.76 6.86 24.53
CA GLY A 197 4.50 6.33 24.02
C GLY A 197 4.10 5.10 24.82
N ASP A 198 2.81 4.83 24.94
CA ASP A 198 2.33 3.57 25.51
C ASP A 198 2.52 2.41 24.51
N GLU A 199 2.57 2.78 23.22
CA GLU A 199 2.68 1.85 22.12
C GLU A 199 3.61 2.38 21.02
N LEU A 200 4.39 1.47 20.45
CA LEU A 200 5.24 1.69 19.29
C LEU A 200 4.78 0.80 18.13
N VAL A 201 4.57 1.40 16.97
CA VAL A 201 4.28 0.69 15.74
C VAL A 201 5.41 0.94 14.75
N ILE A 202 5.95 -0.11 14.15
CA ILE A 202 6.99 -0.02 13.11
C ILE A 202 6.40 -0.62 11.84
N LEU A 203 6.18 0.21 10.83
CA LEU A 203 5.63 -0.19 9.53
C LEU A 203 6.75 -0.25 8.49
N MET A 204 6.83 -1.37 7.76
CA MET A 204 7.88 -1.64 6.78
C MET A 204 7.28 -2.15 5.47
N VAL A 205 6.80 -1.23 4.62
CA VAL A 205 6.10 -1.55 3.36
C VAL A 205 7.08 -1.78 2.20
N HIS A 206 8.06 -0.89 2.05
CA HIS A 206 9.13 -0.98 1.05
C HIS A 206 10.52 -0.93 1.67
N SER A 207 10.60 -1.24 2.96
CA SER A 207 11.83 -1.09 3.71
C SER A 207 12.91 -2.06 3.24
N HIS A 208 14.10 -1.50 3.07
CA HIS A 208 15.34 -2.27 2.92
C HIS A 208 16.17 -2.26 4.21
N ALA A 209 15.71 -1.55 5.24
CA ALA A 209 16.39 -1.47 6.52
C ALA A 209 16.42 -2.85 7.18
N ARG A 210 17.55 -3.17 7.80
CA ARG A 210 17.70 -4.41 8.57
C ARG A 210 17.29 -4.11 10.00
N LEU A 211 16.59 -5.04 10.66
CA LEU A 211 16.24 -4.91 12.08
C LEU A 211 17.23 -5.67 12.97
N THR A 212 18.53 -5.42 12.77
CA THR A 212 19.63 -6.14 13.44
C THR A 212 20.64 -5.18 14.04
N GLY A 213 21.35 -5.59 15.08
CA GLY A 213 22.41 -4.76 15.66
C GLY A 213 21.87 -3.46 16.25
N GLU A 214 22.35 -2.32 15.74
CA GLU A 214 21.99 -0.96 16.19
C GLU A 214 20.53 -0.58 15.88
N THR A 215 19.99 -1.07 14.76
CA THR A 215 18.59 -0.88 14.32
C THR A 215 17.66 -1.99 14.78
N GLY A 216 18.12 -2.87 15.67
CA GLY A 216 17.31 -3.95 16.21
C GLY A 216 16.12 -3.43 17.01
N VAL A 217 14.97 -4.09 16.90
CA VAL A 217 13.72 -3.70 17.59
C VAL A 217 13.94 -3.51 19.09
N HIS A 218 14.76 -4.34 19.73
CA HIS A 218 15.10 -4.16 21.15
C HIS A 218 15.69 -2.78 21.46
N ARG A 219 16.57 -2.24 20.60
CA ARG A 219 17.18 -0.93 20.80
C ARG A 219 16.21 0.22 20.51
N VAL A 220 15.40 0.08 19.46
CA VAL A 220 14.29 1.00 19.16
C VAL A 220 13.36 1.09 20.38
N ARG A 221 12.99 -0.06 20.95
CA ARG A 221 12.15 -0.14 22.15
C ARG A 221 12.81 0.50 23.37
N ALA A 222 14.11 0.25 23.57
CA ALA A 222 14.87 0.82 24.69
C ALA A 222 14.84 2.36 24.68
N ARG A 223 14.91 2.99 23.50
CA ARG A 223 14.80 4.46 23.32
C ARG A 223 13.47 5.02 23.82
N LEU A 224 12.40 4.22 23.78
CA LEU A 224 11.05 4.63 24.15
C LEU A 224 10.57 4.01 25.48
N ASN A 225 11.52 3.52 26.31
CA ASN A 225 11.22 2.87 27.60
C ASN A 225 10.36 1.59 27.47
N TYR A 226 10.67 0.77 26.47
CA TYR A 226 10.06 -0.55 26.22
C TYR A 226 8.51 -0.52 26.19
N PRO A 227 7.90 0.26 25.30
CA PRO A 227 6.46 0.24 25.13
C PRO A 227 5.99 -1.12 24.61
N ARG A 228 4.67 -1.34 24.61
CA ARG A 228 4.12 -2.40 23.74
C ARG A 228 4.54 -2.07 22.31
N THR A 229 4.98 -3.08 21.55
CA THR A 229 5.55 -2.85 20.22
C THR A 229 4.94 -3.79 19.21
N THR A 230 4.58 -3.24 18.06
CA THR A 230 4.14 -4.02 16.90
C THR A 230 5.02 -3.67 15.70
N VAL A 231 5.58 -4.68 15.05
CA VAL A 231 6.22 -4.54 13.74
C VAL A 231 5.29 -5.15 12.71
N VAL A 232 4.93 -4.40 11.68
CA VAL A 232 4.21 -4.93 10.51
C VAL A 232 5.10 -4.74 9.30
N ALA A 233 5.38 -5.84 8.60
CA ALA A 233 6.21 -5.83 7.41
C ALA A 233 5.46 -6.43 6.21
N LEU A 234 5.67 -5.82 5.05
CA LEU A 234 5.24 -6.34 3.75
C LEU A 234 6.49 -6.53 2.88
N PRO A 235 7.20 -7.68 2.97
CA PRO A 235 8.49 -7.82 2.35
C PRO A 235 8.41 -7.83 0.82
N CYS A 236 8.88 -6.76 0.16
CA CYS A 236 8.84 -6.66 -1.29
C CYS A 236 10.14 -7.11 -2.00
N CYS A 237 11.28 -7.12 -1.29
CA CYS A 237 12.61 -7.33 -1.87
C CYS A 237 13.31 -8.59 -1.31
N PRO A 238 14.04 -9.38 -2.14
CA PRO A 238 14.70 -10.62 -1.69
C PRO A 238 15.75 -10.46 -0.57
N GLY A 239 16.30 -9.25 -0.45
CA GLY A 239 17.30 -8.90 0.56
C GLY A 239 16.70 -8.62 1.94
N PHE A 240 15.44 -8.18 2.00
CA PHE A 240 14.75 -7.87 3.25
C PHE A 240 14.16 -9.14 3.86
N ARG A 241 14.58 -9.47 5.09
CA ARG A 241 14.28 -10.76 5.73
C ARG A 241 13.90 -10.56 7.20
N PRO A 242 12.75 -9.94 7.50
CA PRO A 242 12.37 -9.56 8.86
C PRO A 242 12.38 -10.76 9.82
N THR A 243 11.91 -11.94 9.39
CA THR A 243 11.97 -13.17 10.19
C THR A 243 13.40 -13.54 10.62
N ARG A 244 14.38 -13.38 9.73
CA ARG A 244 15.79 -13.66 10.04
C ARG A 244 16.38 -12.58 10.93
N ASP A 245 16.04 -11.32 10.65
CA ASP A 245 16.56 -10.16 11.38
C ASP A 245 16.07 -10.12 12.82
N LEU A 246 14.78 -10.43 13.01
CA LEU A 246 14.12 -10.51 14.32
C LEU A 246 14.43 -11.82 15.05
N GLY A 247 15.07 -12.79 14.39
CA GLY A 247 15.42 -14.09 14.97
C GLY A 247 14.21 -14.97 15.33
N ARG A 248 13.00 -14.61 14.89
CA ARG A 248 11.75 -15.32 15.20
C ARG A 248 10.73 -15.19 14.07
N LYS A 249 9.83 -16.17 13.99
CA LYS A 249 8.67 -16.12 13.09
C LYS A 249 7.69 -15.00 13.49
N PRO A 250 6.93 -14.45 12.52
CA PRO A 250 5.78 -13.60 12.82
C PRO A 250 4.85 -14.29 13.83
N ASP A 251 4.19 -13.50 14.68
CA ASP A 251 3.07 -13.99 15.49
C ASP A 251 1.84 -14.22 14.60
N PHE A 252 1.70 -13.41 13.54
CA PHE A 252 0.69 -13.58 12.51
C PHE A 252 1.32 -13.36 11.12
N ASP A 253 1.02 -14.23 10.18
CA ASP A 253 1.39 -14.06 8.78
C ASP A 253 0.30 -14.56 7.83
N TYR A 254 0.04 -13.82 6.77
CA TYR A 254 -1.00 -14.14 5.80
C TYR A 254 -0.79 -13.42 4.48
N ASP A 255 -1.39 -13.95 3.41
CA ASP A 255 -1.49 -13.26 2.13
C ASP A 255 -2.76 -12.40 2.10
N ASP A 256 -2.58 -11.10 1.88
CA ASP A 256 -3.68 -10.14 1.82
C ASP A 256 -4.11 -9.89 0.36
N TYR A 257 -5.27 -10.43 -0.01
CA TYR A 257 -5.78 -10.29 -1.37
C TYR A 257 -6.34 -8.90 -1.71
N ASN A 258 -6.45 -7.99 -0.74
CA ASN A 258 -6.75 -6.58 -1.00
C ASN A 258 -5.50 -5.77 -1.41
N ILE A 259 -4.29 -6.34 -1.27
CA ILE A 259 -3.04 -5.69 -1.69
C ILE A 259 -2.76 -5.96 -3.18
N PHE A 260 -2.62 -4.89 -3.96
CA PHE A 260 -2.51 -4.92 -5.42
C PHE A 260 -1.09 -5.21 -5.92
N SER A 261 -0.40 -6.11 -5.22
CA SER A 261 1.01 -6.43 -5.41
C SER A 261 1.22 -7.93 -5.58
N ASP A 262 2.29 -8.32 -6.26
CA ASP A 262 2.79 -9.70 -6.17
C ASP A 262 3.41 -9.98 -4.79
N LYS A 263 3.71 -8.93 -4.04
CA LYS A 263 4.22 -8.94 -2.67
C LYS A 263 3.10 -8.55 -1.72
N ARG A 264 2.26 -9.52 -1.39
CA ARG A 264 1.07 -9.34 -0.53
C ARG A 264 1.12 -10.09 0.79
N HIS A 265 2.25 -10.72 1.08
CA HIS A 265 2.46 -11.47 2.31
C HIS A 265 2.79 -10.50 3.45
N VAL A 266 1.88 -10.36 4.39
CA VAL A 266 2.01 -9.50 5.56
C VAL A 266 2.51 -10.33 6.73
N GLY A 267 3.55 -9.87 7.41
CA GLY A 267 4.02 -10.43 8.68
C GLY A 267 3.86 -9.44 9.82
N VAL A 268 3.40 -9.91 10.98
CA VAL A 268 3.18 -9.13 12.19
C VAL A 268 3.94 -9.75 13.36
N TRP A 269 4.70 -8.92 14.08
CA TRP A 269 5.41 -9.29 15.29
C TRP A 269 5.03 -8.33 16.42
N THR A 270 4.84 -8.88 17.61
CA THR A 270 4.38 -8.17 18.81
C THR A 270 5.33 -8.36 19.99
N TRP A 271 5.36 -7.37 20.87
CA TRP A 271 6.08 -7.43 22.15
C TRP A 271 5.28 -6.70 23.22
N GLU A 272 5.14 -7.33 24.39
CA GLU A 272 4.52 -6.69 25.56
C GLU A 272 5.38 -5.58 26.15
N ALA A 273 4.72 -4.62 26.80
CA ALA A 273 5.40 -3.54 27.52
C ALA A 273 6.30 -4.08 28.65
N GLY A 274 7.38 -3.35 28.95
CA GLY A 274 8.25 -3.63 30.11
C GLY A 274 9.11 -4.90 30.03
N GLY A 275 9.07 -5.66 28.93
CA GLY A 275 9.77 -6.95 28.80
C GLY A 275 10.67 -7.06 27.56
N GLY A 276 11.96 -7.35 27.79
CA GLY A 276 12.96 -7.72 26.78
C GLY A 276 12.82 -9.15 26.22
N GLY A 277 11.71 -9.85 26.50
CA GLY A 277 11.43 -11.20 26.02
C GLY A 277 9.97 -11.30 25.56
N GLY A 278 9.76 -11.60 24.28
CA GLY A 278 8.42 -11.72 23.70
C GLY A 278 7.65 -12.88 24.33
N LYS A 279 6.40 -12.62 24.73
CA LYS A 279 5.39 -13.67 24.93
C LYS A 279 4.48 -13.70 23.72
N GLU A 280 4.04 -14.90 23.39
CA GLU A 280 3.12 -15.24 22.30
C GLU A 280 1.72 -14.73 22.65
N VAL A 281 1.19 -13.79 21.86
CA VAL A 281 -0.19 -13.31 21.96
C VAL A 281 -1.06 -14.19 21.08
N VAL A 282 -1.98 -14.96 21.67
CA VAL A 282 -2.94 -15.79 20.94
C VAL A 282 -4.17 -14.94 20.62
N VAL A 283 -4.37 -14.61 19.34
CA VAL A 283 -5.62 -13.99 18.85
C VAL A 283 -6.38 -15.00 18.01
N LEU A 284 -7.63 -15.26 18.40
CA LEU A 284 -8.55 -16.11 17.66
C LEU A 284 -9.10 -15.30 16.46
N CYS A 285 -8.77 -15.72 15.24
CA CYS A 285 -9.42 -15.19 14.04
C CYS A 285 -10.92 -15.48 14.11
N GLY A 286 -11.73 -14.41 14.06
CA GLY A 286 -13.18 -14.49 14.12
C GLY A 286 -13.76 -15.36 13.00
N GLU A 287 -14.69 -16.22 13.39
CA GLU A 287 -15.52 -17.01 12.50
C GLU A 287 -16.33 -16.08 11.59
N VAL A 288 -16.27 -16.32 10.28
CA VAL A 288 -17.24 -15.76 9.33
C VAL A 288 -18.55 -16.48 9.62
N GLY A 289 -19.46 -15.81 10.35
CA GLY A 289 -20.78 -16.34 10.61
C GLY A 289 -21.52 -16.59 9.30
N GLU A 290 -21.81 -17.87 9.02
CA GLU A 290 -22.85 -18.25 8.06
C GLU A 290 -24.20 -17.83 8.66
N GLY A 291 -24.72 -16.68 8.21
CA GLY A 291 -26.05 -16.21 8.55
C GLY A 291 -27.09 -16.69 7.56
N GLY A 292 -27.99 -17.55 8.05
CA GLY A 292 -29.45 -17.61 7.80
C GLY A 292 -29.98 -17.49 6.37
#